data_AF-A0A7Z9XMZ8-F1
#
_entry.id   AF-A0A7Z9XMZ8-F1
#
_cell.length_a   1.000
_cell.length_b   1.000
_cell.length_c   1.000
_cell.angle_alpha   90.00
_cell.angle_beta   90.00
_cell.angle_gamma   90.00
#
_symmetry.space_group_name_H-M   'P 1'
#
loop_
_entity.id
_entity.type
_entity.pdbx_description
1 polymer ?
#
loop_
_entity_poly.entity_id
_entity_poly.type
_entity_poly.pdbx_seq_one_letter_code
_entity_poly.pdbx_strand_id
1 'polypeptide(L)'
;MPLILTPTPQRIIPTGSIFSLTSGLLAVNAPSAGELFSSARQLQDAVETFAGVHLDIVAGKPAPQQARITLNIAAHASQHPQGYELSIDGGGVHIVASAPAGVFYGVQTLRQILLQSGAELPGLRITDWPDFPNRGVLLDISRDRVPTMETLYALIDLLASLKINQFQLYTEHTFAYRNHSIVWEKASPMTGEEILALDAYCRERFIELTPNQNTFGHMTRWLIHEPYAHLAEAPHGWTAPWGQRYDEPFTLIPNDKSLALVRELLDELLPHFSSRQVNVNADEVFDLGQGASKARVEKEGVGRVYLDFLLKLYREVTAREHTMQFWGDIIIQHPDLAPDLPRDAIALEWGYEADHPFDAHGAIFARSGIPFYVCPGTS
;
A
#
# COMPACT_ATOMS: atom_id res chain seq x y z
N MET A 1 -22.78 -8.60 24.84
CA MET A 1 -21.79 -7.50 24.81
C MET A 1 -21.98 -6.74 23.51
N PRO A 2 -21.72 -5.42 23.44
CA PRO A 2 -21.74 -4.70 22.17
C PRO A 2 -20.67 -5.27 21.23
N LEU A 3 -20.96 -5.31 19.93
CA LEU A 3 -20.02 -5.76 18.91
C LEU A 3 -18.81 -4.80 18.84
N ILE A 4 -17.61 -5.35 18.80
CA ILE A 4 -16.37 -4.63 18.55
C ILE A 4 -16.04 -4.78 17.07
N LEU A 5 -16.09 -3.68 16.32
CA LEU A 5 -15.82 -3.66 14.88
C LEU A 5 -14.69 -2.68 14.59
N THR A 6 -13.68 -3.16 13.84
CA THR A 6 -12.51 -2.38 13.45
C THR A 6 -12.28 -2.50 11.95
N PRO A 7 -12.27 -1.39 11.20
CA PRO A 7 -12.65 -0.04 11.60
C PRO A 7 -14.10 0.03 12.08
N THR A 8 -14.42 1.01 12.93
CA THR A 8 -15.79 1.27 13.35
C THR A 8 -16.61 1.75 12.14
N PRO A 9 -17.73 1.08 11.81
CA PRO A 9 -18.55 1.48 10.68
C PRO A 9 -19.16 2.88 10.85
N GLN A 10 -19.38 3.57 9.73
CA GLN A 10 -20.04 4.89 9.71
C GLN A 10 -21.40 4.89 10.42
N ARG A 11 -22.19 3.81 10.25
CA ARG A 11 -23.48 3.66 10.91
C ARG A 11 -23.82 2.22 11.24
N ILE A 12 -24.31 1.99 12.46
CA ILE A 12 -24.87 0.71 12.92
C ILE A 12 -26.26 0.95 13.53
N ILE A 13 -27.26 0.20 13.10
CA ILE A 13 -28.62 0.23 13.63
C ILE A 13 -29.01 -1.19 14.09
N PRO A 14 -29.00 -1.47 15.41
CA PRO A 14 -29.51 -2.72 15.94
C PRO A 14 -31.03 -2.84 15.72
N THR A 15 -31.52 -4.03 15.36
CA THR A 15 -32.96 -4.29 15.24
C THR A 15 -33.54 -4.97 16.48
N GLY A 16 -32.69 -5.53 17.34
CA GLY A 16 -33.10 -6.31 18.52
C GLY A 16 -33.52 -7.75 18.20
N SER A 17 -33.50 -8.17 16.93
CA SER A 17 -33.72 -9.56 16.54
C SER A 17 -32.44 -10.39 16.63
N ILE A 18 -32.57 -11.71 16.54
CA ILE A 18 -31.44 -12.64 16.38
C ILE A 18 -31.74 -13.50 15.15
N PHE A 19 -30.70 -13.75 14.34
CA PHE A 19 -30.76 -14.67 13.21
C PHE A 19 -29.81 -15.84 13.45
N SER A 20 -30.37 -17.03 13.64
CA SER A 20 -29.60 -18.26 13.78
C SER A 20 -29.17 -18.74 12.39
N LEU A 21 -27.86 -18.71 12.11
CA LEU A 21 -27.29 -19.17 10.86
C LEU A 21 -27.28 -20.71 10.84
N THR A 22 -27.82 -21.30 9.77
CA THR A 22 -27.84 -22.75 9.54
C THR A 22 -27.16 -23.06 8.22
N SER A 23 -26.94 -24.35 7.94
CA SER A 23 -26.48 -24.77 6.61
C SER A 23 -27.46 -24.36 5.50
N GLY A 24 -26.96 -24.16 4.28
CA GLY A 24 -27.74 -23.64 3.15
C GLY A 24 -26.83 -23.10 2.04
N LEU A 25 -27.26 -22.04 1.36
CA LEU A 25 -26.49 -21.45 0.26
C LEU A 25 -25.90 -20.08 0.64
N LEU A 26 -24.69 -19.82 0.14
CA LEU A 26 -24.09 -18.49 0.01
C LEU A 26 -24.21 -18.07 -1.45
N ALA A 27 -25.12 -17.15 -1.73
CA ALA A 27 -25.44 -16.73 -3.10
C ALA A 27 -24.64 -15.50 -3.52
N VAL A 28 -23.96 -15.59 -4.66
CA VAL A 28 -23.18 -14.51 -5.27
C VAL A 28 -23.93 -13.95 -6.47
N ASN A 29 -24.45 -12.73 -6.29
CA ASN A 29 -25.26 -11.98 -7.25
C ASN A 29 -24.45 -10.81 -7.82
N ALA A 30 -23.65 -11.08 -8.84
CA ALA A 30 -22.85 -10.06 -9.51
C ALA A 30 -22.83 -10.28 -11.03
N PRO A 31 -22.58 -9.24 -11.84
CA PRO A 31 -22.35 -9.40 -13.28
C PRO A 31 -21.23 -10.40 -13.59
N SER A 32 -20.17 -10.38 -12.76
CA SER A 32 -19.06 -11.32 -12.78
C SER A 32 -18.93 -11.97 -11.41
N ALA A 33 -19.51 -13.16 -11.23
CA ALA A 33 -19.42 -13.88 -9.95
C ALA A 33 -17.97 -14.29 -9.61
N GLY A 34 -17.11 -14.47 -10.62
CA GLY A 34 -15.71 -14.84 -10.43
C GLY A 34 -14.91 -13.79 -9.65
N GLU A 35 -15.22 -12.50 -9.82
CA GLU A 35 -14.56 -11.40 -9.07
C GLU A 35 -14.84 -11.45 -7.56
N LEU A 36 -15.94 -12.08 -7.16
CA LEU A 36 -16.33 -12.22 -5.76
C LEU A 36 -16.00 -13.60 -5.18
N PHE A 37 -15.42 -14.51 -5.97
CA PHE A 37 -15.21 -15.89 -5.53
C PHE A 37 -14.29 -15.96 -4.31
N SER A 38 -13.16 -15.24 -4.31
CA SER A 38 -12.24 -15.20 -3.16
C SER A 38 -12.92 -14.59 -1.91
N SER A 39 -13.76 -13.57 -2.09
CA SER A 39 -14.54 -12.97 -1.00
C SER A 39 -15.56 -13.97 -0.41
N ALA A 40 -16.29 -14.67 -1.29
CA ALA A 40 -17.24 -15.69 -0.91
C ALA A 40 -16.55 -16.88 -0.22
N ARG A 41 -15.33 -17.23 -0.67
CA ARG A 41 -14.52 -18.29 -0.06
C ARG A 41 -14.12 -17.94 1.36
N GLN A 42 -13.52 -16.77 1.57
CA GLN A 42 -13.15 -16.26 2.90
C GLN A 42 -14.36 -16.22 3.84
N LEU A 43 -15.55 -15.88 3.33
CA LEU A 43 -16.76 -15.89 4.13
C LEU A 43 -17.23 -17.31 4.48
N GLN A 44 -17.24 -18.25 3.54
CA GLN A 44 -17.59 -19.64 3.85
C GLN A 44 -16.65 -20.19 4.92
N ASP A 45 -15.34 -19.99 4.77
CA ASP A 45 -14.33 -20.52 5.70
C ASP A 45 -14.54 -19.92 7.12
N ALA A 46 -14.88 -18.63 7.20
CA ALA A 46 -15.22 -17.99 8.47
C ALA A 46 -16.54 -18.52 9.08
N VAL A 47 -17.54 -18.79 8.25
CA VAL A 47 -18.80 -19.39 8.69
C VAL A 47 -18.57 -20.80 9.23
N GLU A 48 -17.78 -21.62 8.55
CA GLU A 48 -17.41 -22.96 9.02
C GLU A 48 -16.63 -22.89 10.34
N THR A 49 -15.64 -22.00 10.42
CA THR A 49 -14.77 -21.86 11.58
C THR A 49 -15.50 -21.34 12.82
N PHE A 50 -16.33 -20.30 12.67
CA PHE A 50 -16.91 -19.60 13.81
C PHE A 50 -18.36 -20.00 14.11
N ALA A 51 -19.13 -20.42 13.11
CA ALA A 51 -20.52 -20.84 13.28
C ALA A 51 -20.71 -22.36 13.20
N GLY A 52 -19.74 -23.12 12.71
CA GLY A 52 -19.83 -24.59 12.64
C GLY A 52 -20.89 -25.09 11.65
N VAL A 53 -21.22 -24.28 10.64
CA VAL A 53 -22.24 -24.60 9.61
C VAL A 53 -21.63 -24.50 8.21
N HIS A 54 -22.22 -25.22 7.26
CA HIS A 54 -21.72 -25.29 5.89
C HIS A 54 -22.65 -24.56 4.91
N LEU A 55 -22.09 -23.70 4.07
CA LEU A 55 -22.84 -22.96 3.05
C LEU A 55 -22.27 -23.21 1.65
N ASP A 56 -23.00 -23.85 0.75
CA ASP A 56 -22.55 -24.02 -0.63
C ASP A 56 -22.50 -22.67 -1.37
N ILE A 57 -21.39 -22.37 -2.05
CA ILE A 57 -21.32 -21.16 -2.90
C ILE A 57 -22.08 -21.42 -4.19
N VAL A 58 -23.02 -20.55 -4.51
CA VAL A 58 -23.76 -20.57 -5.79
C VAL A 58 -23.75 -19.20 -6.45
N ALA A 59 -23.67 -19.17 -7.77
CA ALA A 59 -23.84 -17.94 -8.54
C ALA A 59 -25.32 -17.72 -8.89
N GLY A 60 -25.77 -16.46 -8.82
CA GLY A 60 -27.14 -16.06 -9.13
C GLY A 60 -28.09 -16.10 -7.93
N LYS A 61 -29.40 -15.91 -8.22
CA LYS A 61 -30.46 -15.69 -7.23
C LYS A 61 -31.22 -17.00 -6.98
N PRO A 62 -30.85 -17.81 -5.96
CA PRO A 62 -31.64 -18.97 -5.58
C PRO A 62 -32.98 -18.53 -4.95
N ALA A 63 -33.85 -19.50 -4.66
CA ALA A 63 -35.09 -19.22 -3.95
C ALA A 63 -34.77 -18.58 -2.58
N PRO A 64 -35.54 -17.55 -2.12
CA PRO A 64 -35.22 -16.78 -0.92
C PRO A 64 -34.99 -17.59 0.36
N GLN A 65 -35.61 -18.77 0.47
CA GLN A 65 -35.51 -19.63 1.65
C GLN A 65 -34.25 -20.52 1.66
N GLN A 66 -33.53 -20.62 0.54
CA GLN A 66 -32.33 -21.44 0.40
C GLN A 66 -31.04 -20.66 0.64
N ALA A 67 -31.01 -19.36 0.31
CA ALA A 67 -29.87 -18.50 0.59
C ALA A 67 -29.90 -18.00 2.03
N ARG A 68 -28.87 -18.35 2.80
CA ARG A 68 -28.66 -17.84 4.16
C ARG A 68 -27.84 -16.56 4.16
N ILE A 69 -26.93 -16.46 3.18
CA ILE A 69 -26.13 -15.26 2.95
C ILE A 69 -26.19 -14.91 1.46
N THR A 70 -26.28 -13.62 1.16
CA THR A 70 -26.23 -13.10 -0.21
C THR A 70 -25.19 -12.00 -0.34
N LEU A 71 -24.35 -12.08 -1.36
CA LEU A 71 -23.44 -11.03 -1.79
C LEU A 71 -23.99 -10.43 -3.08
N ASN A 72 -24.20 -9.12 -3.14
CA ASN A 72 -24.87 -8.48 -4.27
C ASN A 72 -24.12 -7.24 -4.76
N ILE A 73 -23.87 -7.16 -6.07
CA ILE A 73 -23.46 -5.93 -6.74
C ILE A 73 -24.68 -5.27 -7.38
N ALA A 74 -24.99 -4.06 -6.92
CA ALA A 74 -26.05 -3.23 -7.48
C ALA A 74 -25.51 -1.80 -7.73
N ALA A 75 -25.60 -1.32 -8.97
CA ALA A 75 -24.97 -0.10 -9.46
C ALA A 75 -25.31 1.20 -8.68
N HIS A 76 -26.35 1.19 -7.85
CA HIS A 76 -26.79 2.34 -7.05
C HIS A 76 -26.82 2.07 -5.54
N ALA A 77 -26.22 0.97 -5.07
CA ALA A 77 -26.20 0.63 -3.65
C ALA A 77 -25.34 1.58 -2.80
N SER A 78 -24.30 2.16 -3.37
CA SER A 78 -23.46 3.15 -2.71
C SER A 78 -22.82 4.09 -3.72
N GLN A 79 -22.64 5.35 -3.33
CA GLN A 79 -21.86 6.34 -4.09
C GLN A 79 -20.35 6.10 -3.97
N HIS A 80 -19.92 5.30 -2.99
CA HIS A 80 -18.52 4.96 -2.75
C HIS A 80 -18.21 3.56 -3.30
N PRO A 81 -17.20 3.38 -4.18
CA PRO A 81 -16.82 2.05 -4.70
C PRO A 81 -16.41 1.05 -3.61
N GLN A 82 -15.95 1.56 -2.46
CA GLN A 82 -15.55 0.78 -1.29
C GLN A 82 -16.67 0.67 -0.24
N GLY A 83 -17.81 1.31 -0.48
CA GLY A 83 -18.91 1.31 0.49
C GLY A 83 -19.83 0.11 0.34
N TYR A 84 -20.48 -0.29 1.44
CA TYR A 84 -21.41 -1.39 1.48
C TYR A 84 -22.55 -1.17 2.48
N GLU A 85 -23.64 -1.89 2.24
CA GLU A 85 -24.71 -2.12 3.21
C GLU A 85 -24.69 -3.59 3.63
N LEU A 86 -24.71 -3.84 4.93
CA LEU A 86 -24.84 -5.17 5.53
C LEU A 86 -26.10 -5.20 6.39
N SER A 87 -27.03 -6.09 6.09
CA SER A 87 -28.22 -6.31 6.93
C SER A 87 -28.32 -7.76 7.38
N ILE A 88 -28.65 -7.93 8.66
CA ILE A 88 -28.94 -9.22 9.28
C ILE A 88 -30.37 -9.13 9.84
N ASP A 89 -31.27 -9.94 9.31
CA ASP A 89 -32.66 -10.02 9.78
C ASP A 89 -33.20 -11.46 9.66
N GLY A 90 -34.50 -11.66 9.90
CA GLY A 90 -35.11 -12.99 9.85
C GLY A 90 -35.06 -13.67 8.47
N GLY A 91 -34.79 -12.90 7.41
CA GLY A 91 -34.63 -13.41 6.04
C GLY A 91 -33.22 -13.86 5.69
N GLY A 92 -32.21 -13.47 6.49
CA GLY A 92 -30.83 -13.84 6.23
C GLY A 92 -29.82 -12.72 6.43
N VAL A 93 -28.63 -12.96 5.90
CA VAL A 93 -27.56 -11.96 5.82
C VAL A 93 -27.46 -11.46 4.38
N HIS A 94 -27.48 -10.13 4.20
CA HIS A 94 -27.40 -9.50 2.90
C HIS A 94 -26.28 -8.46 2.90
N ILE A 95 -25.31 -8.62 1.98
CA ILE A 95 -24.27 -7.64 1.71
C ILE A 95 -24.52 -7.08 0.31
N VAL A 96 -24.67 -5.77 0.21
CA VAL A 96 -24.91 -5.06 -1.06
C VAL A 96 -23.89 -3.94 -1.22
N ALA A 97 -23.26 -3.86 -2.38
CA ALA A 97 -22.33 -2.79 -2.72
C ALA A 97 -22.44 -2.40 -4.21
N SER A 98 -21.84 -1.27 -4.60
CA SER A 98 -21.78 -0.84 -6.01
C SER A 98 -20.60 -1.43 -6.78
N ALA A 99 -19.58 -1.94 -6.09
CA ALA A 99 -18.40 -2.56 -6.69
C ALA A 99 -17.87 -3.73 -5.84
N PRO A 100 -17.02 -4.60 -6.41
CA PRO A 100 -16.49 -5.77 -5.71
C PRO A 100 -15.76 -5.47 -4.39
N ALA A 101 -15.00 -4.38 -4.33
CA ALA A 101 -14.27 -3.97 -3.12
C ALA A 101 -15.22 -3.69 -1.94
N GLY A 102 -16.37 -3.06 -2.19
CA GLY A 102 -17.39 -2.86 -1.16
C GLY A 102 -17.96 -4.17 -0.62
N VAL A 103 -18.25 -5.14 -1.51
CA VAL A 103 -18.69 -6.48 -1.08
C VAL A 103 -17.64 -7.13 -0.20
N PHE A 104 -16.37 -7.08 -0.61
CA PHE A 104 -15.26 -7.62 0.16
C PHE A 104 -15.17 -6.99 1.56
N TYR A 105 -15.26 -5.67 1.69
CA TYR A 105 -15.23 -5.02 3.00
C TYR A 105 -16.47 -5.34 3.86
N GLY A 106 -17.64 -5.53 3.25
CA GLY A 106 -18.82 -6.05 3.94
C GLY A 106 -18.62 -7.46 4.47
N VAL A 107 -17.93 -8.32 3.71
CA VAL A 107 -17.50 -9.65 4.15
C VAL A 107 -16.57 -9.54 5.36
N GLN A 108 -15.58 -8.64 5.34
CA GLN A 108 -14.67 -8.48 6.49
C GLN A 108 -15.41 -8.09 7.77
N THR A 109 -16.39 -7.19 7.67
CA THR A 109 -17.25 -6.84 8.81
C THR A 109 -18.06 -8.04 9.30
N LEU A 110 -18.66 -8.82 8.40
CA LEU A 110 -19.41 -10.01 8.78
C LEU A 110 -18.52 -11.09 9.43
N ARG A 111 -17.27 -11.26 8.98
CA ARG A 111 -16.29 -12.15 9.62
C ARG A 111 -16.03 -11.76 11.08
N GLN A 112 -15.91 -10.45 11.37
CA GLN A 112 -15.75 -9.96 12.74
C GLN A 112 -16.99 -10.21 13.61
N ILE A 113 -18.20 -10.11 13.04
CA ILE A 113 -19.45 -10.41 13.75
C ILE A 113 -19.54 -11.92 14.06
N LEU A 114 -19.22 -12.77 13.07
CA LEU A 114 -19.19 -14.24 13.22
C LEU A 114 -18.21 -14.65 14.31
N LEU A 115 -17.00 -14.09 14.33
CA LEU A 115 -16.00 -14.36 15.37
C LEU A 115 -16.53 -14.10 16.79
N GLN A 116 -17.38 -13.08 16.97
CA GLN A 116 -17.91 -12.69 18.28
C GLN A 116 -19.22 -13.39 18.66
N SER A 117 -20.01 -13.82 17.67
CA SER A 117 -21.41 -14.26 17.87
C SER A 117 -21.65 -15.72 17.49
N GLY A 118 -20.72 -16.35 16.78
CA GLY A 118 -20.88 -17.67 16.20
C GLY A 118 -22.07 -17.74 15.24
N ALA A 119 -22.93 -18.74 15.41
CA ALA A 119 -24.12 -18.94 14.57
C ALA A 119 -25.30 -18.01 14.95
N GLU A 120 -25.32 -17.43 16.16
CA GLU A 120 -26.44 -16.59 16.62
C GLU A 120 -26.16 -15.12 16.33
N LEU A 121 -26.43 -14.69 15.10
CA LEU A 121 -26.07 -13.35 14.64
C LEU A 121 -27.07 -12.30 15.16
N PRO A 122 -26.61 -11.18 15.74
CA PRO A 122 -27.49 -10.10 16.13
C PRO A 122 -28.09 -9.43 14.89
N GLY A 123 -29.38 -9.18 14.91
CA GLY A 123 -30.07 -8.44 13.87
C GLY A 123 -29.65 -6.98 13.86
N LEU A 124 -29.23 -6.50 12.69
CA LEU A 124 -28.68 -5.16 12.52
C LEU A 124 -28.71 -4.70 11.05
N ARG A 125 -28.52 -3.39 10.86
CA ARG A 125 -28.17 -2.78 9.58
C ARG A 125 -26.91 -1.94 9.76
N ILE A 126 -25.93 -2.17 8.89
CA ILE A 126 -24.68 -1.41 8.80
C ILE A 126 -24.62 -0.75 7.44
N THR A 127 -24.27 0.53 7.41
CA THR A 127 -23.88 1.25 6.20
C THR A 127 -22.49 1.80 6.45
N ASP A 128 -21.55 1.54 5.54
CA ASP A 128 -20.15 1.84 5.80
C ASP A 128 -19.40 2.23 4.52
N TRP A 129 -18.39 3.09 4.66
CA TRP A 129 -17.45 3.51 3.62
C TRP A 129 -16.24 4.19 4.28
N PRO A 130 -15.07 4.21 3.63
CA PRO A 130 -13.87 4.81 4.22
C PRO A 130 -13.84 6.34 4.03
N ASP A 131 -13.24 7.06 4.98
CA ASP A 131 -12.99 8.51 4.87
C ASP A 131 -11.91 8.81 3.81
N PHE A 132 -10.88 7.96 3.74
CA PHE A 132 -9.80 8.05 2.77
C PHE A 132 -9.85 6.90 1.77
N PRO A 133 -9.75 7.18 0.45
CA PRO A 133 -9.80 6.15 -0.57
C PRO A 133 -8.61 5.19 -0.47
N ASN A 134 -7.44 5.69 -0.03
CA ASN A 134 -6.21 4.92 0.12
C ASN A 134 -5.83 4.84 1.60
N ARG A 135 -5.58 3.62 2.08
CA ARG A 135 -5.19 3.30 3.45
C ARG A 135 -4.02 2.33 3.32
N GLY A 136 -2.82 2.89 3.43
CA GLY A 136 -1.57 2.20 3.12
C GLY A 136 -0.82 1.74 4.35
N VAL A 137 -0.08 0.65 4.21
CA VAL A 137 0.99 0.24 5.12
C VAL A 137 2.26 0.05 4.31
N LEU A 138 3.37 0.63 4.76
CA LEU A 138 4.68 0.40 4.19
C LEU A 138 5.46 -0.57 5.08
N LEU A 139 6.07 -1.57 4.47
CA LEU A 139 7.00 -2.49 5.14
C LEU A 139 8.39 -2.34 4.53
N ASP A 140 9.35 -1.93 5.35
CA ASP A 140 10.77 -1.96 5.03
C ASP A 140 11.31 -3.38 5.23
N ILE A 141 11.78 -3.97 4.13
CA ILE A 141 12.40 -5.29 4.11
C ILE A 141 13.90 -5.21 3.78
N SER A 142 14.53 -4.05 4.01
CA SER A 142 15.93 -3.78 3.63
C SER A 142 16.88 -3.61 4.81
N ARG A 143 16.38 -3.36 6.03
CA ARG A 143 17.25 -3.15 7.21
C ARG A 143 17.60 -4.42 7.95
N ASP A 144 16.61 -5.30 8.08
CA ASP A 144 16.72 -6.58 8.77
C ASP A 144 16.48 -7.75 7.81
N ARG A 145 16.01 -8.89 8.32
CA ARG A 145 15.68 -10.04 7.50
C ARG A 145 14.41 -9.79 6.70
N VAL A 146 14.46 -10.13 5.42
CA VAL A 146 13.26 -10.24 4.59
C VAL A 146 12.31 -11.29 5.20
N PRO A 147 11.03 -10.95 5.44
CA PRO A 147 10.04 -11.90 5.95
C PRO A 147 9.80 -13.05 4.98
N THR A 148 9.42 -14.22 5.52
CA THR A 148 8.99 -15.34 4.67
C THR A 148 7.68 -15.03 3.96
N MET A 149 7.43 -15.69 2.82
CA MET A 149 6.15 -15.57 2.11
C MET A 149 4.95 -15.92 2.99
N GLU A 150 5.07 -16.90 3.88
CA GLU A 150 4.03 -17.21 4.88
C GLU A 150 3.74 -16.02 5.80
N THR A 151 4.79 -15.34 6.29
CA THR A 151 4.65 -14.15 7.14
C THR A 151 3.99 -13.01 6.38
N LEU A 152 4.40 -12.79 5.12
CA LEU A 152 3.80 -11.77 4.26
C LEU A 152 2.32 -12.05 4.00
N TYR A 153 1.94 -13.29 3.69
CA TYR A 153 0.54 -13.67 3.52
C TYR A 153 -0.28 -13.46 4.78
N ALA A 154 0.23 -13.85 5.95
CA ALA A 154 -0.44 -13.62 7.22
C ALA A 154 -0.62 -12.12 7.52
N LEU A 155 0.38 -11.29 7.19
CA LEU A 155 0.28 -9.84 7.30
C LEU A 155 -0.80 -9.29 6.35
N ILE A 156 -0.82 -9.73 5.09
CA ILE A 156 -1.83 -9.30 4.11
C ILE A 156 -3.25 -9.70 4.55
N ASP A 157 -3.45 -10.90 5.13
CA ASP A 157 -4.73 -11.32 5.72
C ASP A 157 -5.15 -10.41 6.89
N LEU A 158 -4.21 -10.04 7.75
CA LEU A 158 -4.46 -9.10 8.85
C LEU A 158 -4.87 -7.72 8.32
N LEU A 159 -4.09 -7.15 7.40
CA LEU A 159 -4.35 -5.85 6.78
C LEU A 159 -5.72 -5.83 6.08
N ALA A 160 -6.04 -6.90 5.35
CA ALA A 160 -7.34 -7.10 4.72
C ALA A 160 -8.49 -7.09 5.73
N SER A 161 -8.33 -7.77 6.87
CA SER A 161 -9.34 -7.80 7.94
C SER A 161 -9.62 -6.41 8.55
N LEU A 162 -8.63 -5.51 8.48
CA LEU A 162 -8.69 -4.11 8.91
C LEU A 162 -9.08 -3.16 7.78
N LYS A 163 -9.46 -3.68 6.61
CA LYS A 163 -9.82 -2.92 5.41
C LYS A 163 -8.70 -2.00 4.89
N ILE A 164 -7.43 -2.28 5.19
CA ILE A 164 -6.27 -1.68 4.52
C ILE A 164 -6.28 -2.13 3.05
N ASN A 165 -5.92 -1.23 2.13
CA ASN A 165 -6.07 -1.48 0.69
C ASN A 165 -4.84 -1.15 -0.15
N GLN A 166 -3.76 -0.73 0.48
CA GLN A 166 -2.48 -0.58 -0.17
C GLN A 166 -1.39 -1.11 0.75
N PHE A 167 -0.44 -1.84 0.17
CA PHE A 167 0.74 -2.35 0.86
C PHE A 167 1.96 -1.97 0.04
N GLN A 168 2.88 -1.20 0.61
CA GLN A 168 4.12 -0.82 -0.05
C GLN A 168 5.26 -1.68 0.49
N LEU A 169 6.04 -2.26 -0.43
CA LEU A 169 7.19 -3.07 -0.07
C LEU A 169 8.47 -2.29 -0.40
N TYR A 170 9.12 -1.74 0.64
CA TYR A 170 10.35 -0.97 0.52
C TYR A 170 11.54 -1.93 0.45
N THR A 171 12.15 -2.00 -0.74
CA THR A 171 13.10 -3.08 -1.09
C THR A 171 14.57 -2.65 -1.09
N GLU A 172 14.91 -1.42 -1.48
CA GLU A 172 16.31 -0.96 -1.69
C GLU A 172 17.20 -1.93 -2.49
N HIS A 173 17.79 -2.91 -1.80
CA HIS A 173 18.73 -3.91 -2.29
C HIS A 173 18.21 -5.34 -2.10
N THR A 174 17.05 -5.55 -1.48
CA THR A 174 16.54 -6.89 -1.13
C THR A 174 15.63 -7.48 -2.21
N PHE A 175 15.72 -6.99 -3.44
CA PHE A 175 15.20 -7.66 -4.62
C PHE A 175 16.32 -8.34 -5.40
N ALA A 176 16.06 -9.55 -5.90
CA ALA A 176 17.04 -10.39 -6.58
C ALA A 176 17.32 -9.95 -8.03
N TYR A 177 17.86 -8.75 -8.22
CA TYR A 177 18.26 -8.19 -9.51
C TYR A 177 19.27 -9.08 -10.26
N ARG A 178 18.92 -9.60 -11.43
CA ARG A 178 19.67 -10.62 -12.20
C ARG A 178 21.14 -10.28 -12.43
N ASN A 179 21.45 -9.03 -12.73
CA ASN A 179 22.81 -8.57 -13.05
C ASN A 179 23.52 -7.85 -11.89
N HIS A 180 22.94 -7.89 -10.68
CA HIS A 180 23.42 -7.11 -9.53
C HIS A 180 23.54 -7.95 -8.25
N SER A 181 23.83 -9.25 -8.38
CA SER A 181 23.88 -10.18 -7.24
C SER A 181 24.84 -9.77 -6.13
N ILE A 182 25.92 -9.08 -6.46
CA ILE A 182 26.89 -8.57 -5.48
C ILE A 182 26.22 -7.70 -4.39
N VAL A 183 25.11 -7.04 -4.71
CA VAL A 183 24.37 -6.13 -3.83
C VAL A 183 23.41 -6.88 -2.89
N TRP A 184 22.88 -8.03 -3.33
CA TRP A 184 21.76 -8.69 -2.65
C TRP A 184 21.99 -10.14 -2.23
N GLU A 185 23.04 -10.81 -2.71
CA GLU A 185 23.27 -12.25 -2.51
C GLU A 185 23.33 -12.66 -1.02
N LYS A 186 23.64 -11.69 -0.13
CA LYS A 186 23.74 -11.89 1.32
C LYS A 186 22.57 -11.29 2.10
N ALA A 187 21.53 -10.81 1.41
CA ALA A 187 20.43 -10.05 2.00
C ALA A 187 19.10 -10.82 2.05
N SER A 188 19.11 -12.13 1.76
CA SER A 188 17.90 -12.97 1.70
C SER A 188 16.83 -12.35 0.79
N PRO A 189 17.16 -12.05 -0.48
CA PRO A 189 16.31 -11.22 -1.32
C PRO A 189 14.96 -11.87 -1.62
N MET A 190 13.97 -11.05 -1.95
CA MET A 190 12.79 -11.51 -2.68
C MET A 190 13.08 -11.68 -4.16
N THR A 191 12.58 -12.77 -4.72
CA THR A 191 12.62 -13.05 -6.16
C THR A 191 11.43 -12.43 -6.89
N GLY A 192 11.54 -12.30 -8.22
CA GLY A 192 10.41 -11.89 -9.06
C GLY A 192 9.20 -12.82 -8.96
N GLU A 193 9.42 -14.13 -8.80
CA GLU A 193 8.34 -15.12 -8.61
C GLU A 193 7.58 -14.89 -7.30
N GLU A 194 8.31 -14.61 -6.21
CA GLU A 194 7.71 -14.30 -4.91
C GLU A 194 6.90 -13.01 -4.94
N ILE A 195 7.38 -11.98 -5.64
CA ILE A 195 6.62 -10.73 -5.81
C ILE A 195 5.36 -10.96 -6.63
N LEU A 196 5.42 -11.72 -7.73
CA LEU A 196 4.23 -12.06 -8.54
C LEU A 196 3.20 -12.84 -7.71
N ALA A 197 3.65 -13.76 -6.87
CA ALA A 197 2.78 -14.52 -5.96
C ALA A 197 2.15 -13.61 -4.90
N LEU A 198 2.94 -12.70 -4.31
CA LEU A 198 2.45 -11.72 -3.35
C LEU A 198 1.44 -10.75 -3.95
N ASP A 199 1.69 -10.23 -5.15
CA ASP A 199 0.78 -9.34 -5.88
C ASP A 199 -0.57 -10.02 -6.12
N ALA A 200 -0.56 -11.26 -6.61
CA ALA A 200 -1.78 -12.03 -6.82
C ALA A 200 -2.56 -12.22 -5.51
N TYR A 201 -1.86 -12.56 -4.43
CA TYR A 201 -2.46 -12.75 -3.12
C TYR A 201 -3.09 -11.46 -2.56
N CYS A 202 -2.43 -10.32 -2.76
CA CYS A 202 -2.94 -8.99 -2.39
C CYS A 202 -4.20 -8.63 -3.19
N ARG A 203 -4.20 -8.86 -4.51
CA ARG A 203 -5.34 -8.54 -5.38
C ARG A 203 -6.61 -9.30 -5.02
N GLU A 204 -6.50 -10.58 -4.63
CA GLU A 204 -7.64 -11.36 -4.13
C GLU A 204 -8.28 -10.78 -2.86
N ARG A 205 -7.58 -9.87 -2.18
CA ARG A 205 -8.00 -9.17 -0.95
C ARG A 205 -8.19 -7.68 -1.17
N PHE A 206 -8.26 -7.24 -2.42
CA PHE A 206 -8.42 -5.82 -2.77
C PHE A 206 -7.35 -4.93 -2.12
N ILE A 207 -6.12 -5.46 -2.00
CA ILE A 207 -4.93 -4.72 -1.60
C ILE A 207 -4.07 -4.50 -2.85
N GLU A 208 -3.70 -3.25 -3.10
CA GLU A 208 -2.71 -2.89 -4.11
C GLU A 208 -1.30 -3.07 -3.55
N LEU A 209 -0.53 -3.99 -4.11
CA LEU A 209 0.90 -4.12 -3.81
C LEU A 209 1.67 -3.05 -4.62
N THR A 210 2.15 -2.01 -3.94
CA THR A 210 2.88 -0.90 -4.58
C THR A 210 4.39 -1.13 -4.45
N PRO A 211 5.14 -1.14 -5.57
CA PRO A 211 6.60 -1.20 -5.52
C PRO A 211 7.17 0.06 -4.87
N ASN A 212 8.13 -0.14 -3.97
CA ASN A 212 8.92 0.93 -3.38
C ASN A 212 10.42 0.57 -3.55
N GLN A 213 11.10 1.37 -4.37
CA GLN A 213 12.51 1.19 -4.74
C GLN A 213 13.25 2.49 -4.47
N ASN A 214 14.34 2.45 -3.69
CA ASN A 214 15.14 3.65 -3.51
C ASN A 214 15.96 3.93 -4.77
N THR A 215 16.03 5.21 -5.15
CA THR A 215 16.59 5.66 -6.43
C THR A 215 17.47 6.91 -6.31
N PHE A 216 17.72 7.39 -5.08
CA PHE A 216 18.57 8.56 -4.89
C PHE A 216 19.35 8.52 -3.57
N GLY A 217 18.70 8.80 -2.44
CA GLY A 217 19.24 8.59 -1.09
C GLY A 217 19.24 7.11 -0.70
N HIS A 218 19.79 6.78 0.47
CA HIS A 218 19.90 5.40 1.01
C HIS A 218 20.44 4.35 0.02
N MET A 219 21.35 4.75 -0.88
CA MET A 219 21.97 3.86 -1.84
C MET A 219 23.26 3.22 -1.32
N THR A 220 23.54 3.31 -0.01
CA THR A 220 24.75 2.76 0.62
C THR A 220 25.01 1.30 0.24
N ARG A 221 23.98 0.45 0.31
CA ARG A 221 24.09 -0.98 -0.02
C ARG A 221 24.46 -1.25 -1.48
N TRP A 222 24.24 -0.30 -2.37
CA TRP A 222 24.73 -0.34 -3.75
C TRP A 222 26.15 0.23 -3.83
N LEU A 223 26.34 1.43 -3.29
CA LEU A 223 27.51 2.27 -3.50
C LEU A 223 28.79 1.79 -2.79
N ILE A 224 28.69 0.91 -1.78
CA ILE A 224 29.87 0.30 -1.14
C ILE A 224 30.60 -0.69 -2.05
N HIS A 225 29.96 -1.17 -3.12
CA HIS A 225 30.56 -2.13 -4.04
C HIS A 225 31.30 -1.41 -5.17
N GLU A 226 32.49 -1.91 -5.51
CA GLU A 226 33.39 -1.31 -6.51
C GLU A 226 32.69 -0.96 -7.85
N PRO A 227 31.81 -1.83 -8.42
CA PRO A 227 31.12 -1.51 -9.67
C PRO A 227 30.26 -0.25 -9.61
N TYR A 228 29.76 0.15 -8.44
CA TYR A 228 28.85 1.29 -8.26
C TYR A 228 29.48 2.46 -7.51
N ALA A 229 30.66 2.31 -6.91
CA ALA A 229 31.32 3.36 -6.13
C ALA A 229 31.51 4.68 -6.91
N HIS A 230 31.67 4.60 -8.22
CA HIS A 230 31.77 5.75 -9.12
C HIS A 230 30.48 6.58 -9.27
N LEU A 231 29.35 6.07 -8.76
CA LEU A 231 28.05 6.73 -8.73
C LEU A 231 27.77 7.44 -7.39
N ALA A 232 28.67 7.34 -6.41
CA ALA A 232 28.46 7.95 -5.09
C ALA A 232 28.71 9.46 -5.10
N GLU A 233 27.80 10.22 -4.47
CA GLU A 233 27.97 11.66 -4.27
C GLU A 233 29.20 11.96 -3.41
N ALA A 234 29.34 11.29 -2.26
CA ALA A 234 30.49 11.41 -1.36
C ALA A 234 31.18 10.03 -1.12
N PRO A 235 32.05 9.56 -2.04
CA PRO A 235 32.64 8.21 -1.97
C PRO A 235 33.63 7.99 -0.82
N HIS A 236 34.05 9.06 -0.15
CA HIS A 236 35.03 9.01 0.96
C HIS A 236 34.40 9.44 2.29
N GLY A 237 33.07 9.31 2.39
CA GLY A 237 32.28 9.66 3.56
C GLY A 237 31.79 11.11 3.57
N TRP A 238 30.81 11.36 4.43
CA TRP A 238 30.04 12.60 4.54
C TRP A 238 29.66 12.87 6.00
N THR A 239 29.22 14.09 6.29
CA THR A 239 28.82 14.49 7.64
C THR A 239 27.33 14.80 7.65
N ALA A 240 26.57 14.11 8.50
CA ALA A 240 25.14 14.32 8.62
C ALA A 240 24.81 15.70 9.22
N PRO A 241 23.57 16.20 9.05
CA PRO A 241 23.14 17.49 9.61
C PRO A 241 23.33 17.61 11.12
N TRP A 242 23.31 16.51 11.87
CA TRP A 242 23.58 16.46 13.32
C TRP A 242 25.07 16.32 13.69
N GLY A 243 25.98 16.42 12.71
CA GLY A 243 27.43 16.46 12.93
C GLY A 243 28.13 15.10 13.00
N GLN A 244 27.40 13.99 12.90
CA GLN A 244 27.99 12.66 12.84
C GLN A 244 28.69 12.43 11.49
N ARG A 245 29.90 11.88 11.53
CA ARG A 245 30.64 11.43 10.35
C ARG A 245 30.22 10.01 9.98
N TYR A 246 29.97 9.79 8.69
CA TYR A 246 29.76 8.48 8.08
C TYR A 246 30.86 8.25 7.04
N ASP A 247 31.44 7.05 7.05
CA ASP A 247 32.53 6.71 6.12
C ASP A 247 32.01 6.08 4.82
N GLU A 248 30.82 5.49 4.85
CA GLU A 248 30.19 4.86 3.70
C GLU A 248 29.38 5.86 2.85
N PRO A 249 29.36 5.68 1.52
CA PRO A 249 28.58 6.54 0.62
C PRO A 249 27.07 6.36 0.83
N PHE A 250 26.28 7.37 0.47
CA PHE A 250 24.84 7.37 0.75
C PHE A 250 23.97 7.75 -0.45
N THR A 251 24.18 8.92 -1.08
CA THR A 251 23.37 9.38 -2.22
C THR A 251 24.04 9.11 -3.57
N LEU A 252 23.24 8.85 -4.62
CA LEU A 252 23.74 8.84 -6.00
C LEU A 252 24.15 10.24 -6.45
N ILE A 253 25.11 10.35 -7.37
CA ILE A 253 25.36 11.61 -8.08
C ILE A 253 24.12 11.91 -8.96
N PRO A 254 23.52 13.11 -8.93
CA PRO A 254 22.35 13.48 -9.74
C PRO A 254 22.70 13.71 -11.23
N ASN A 255 23.14 12.66 -11.91
CA ASN A 255 23.58 12.68 -13.31
C ASN A 255 22.98 11.53 -14.13
N ASP A 256 23.27 11.51 -15.43
CA ASP A 256 22.67 10.53 -16.34
C ASP A 256 23.23 9.10 -16.19
N LYS A 257 24.40 8.93 -15.55
CA LYS A 257 24.95 7.59 -15.23
C LYS A 257 24.18 6.95 -14.09
N SER A 258 23.90 7.71 -13.03
CA SER A 258 23.04 7.25 -11.93
C SER A 258 21.62 6.98 -12.43
N LEU A 259 21.10 7.83 -13.32
CA LEU A 259 19.81 7.60 -13.95
C LEU A 259 19.78 6.31 -14.79
N ALA A 260 20.89 5.94 -15.44
CA ALA A 260 20.99 4.68 -16.16
C ALA A 260 20.86 3.46 -15.23
N LEU A 261 21.50 3.48 -14.05
CA LEU A 261 21.27 2.46 -13.03
C LEU A 261 19.79 2.41 -12.62
N VAL A 262 19.19 3.55 -12.31
CA VAL A 262 17.77 3.62 -11.91
C VAL A 262 16.84 3.02 -12.98
N ARG A 263 17.12 3.25 -14.28
CA ARG A 263 16.37 2.62 -15.38
C ARG A 263 16.43 1.10 -15.30
N GLU A 264 17.63 0.54 -15.12
CA GLU A 264 17.81 -0.91 -14.99
C GLU A 264 17.02 -1.48 -13.81
N LEU A 265 17.03 -0.79 -12.66
CA LEU A 265 16.26 -1.20 -11.48
C LEU A 265 14.76 -1.19 -11.75
N LEU A 266 14.23 -0.09 -12.32
CA LEU A 266 12.80 0.04 -12.60
C LEU A 266 12.34 -0.93 -13.71
N ASP A 267 13.13 -1.11 -14.77
CA ASP A 267 12.82 -2.02 -15.87
C ASP A 267 12.71 -3.47 -15.40
N GLU A 268 13.52 -3.85 -14.41
CA GLU A 268 13.48 -5.21 -13.88
C GLU A 268 12.45 -5.39 -12.78
N LEU A 269 12.27 -4.42 -11.87
CA LEU A 269 11.38 -4.57 -10.72
C LEU A 269 9.90 -4.46 -11.11
N LEU A 270 9.51 -3.40 -11.82
CA LEU A 270 8.10 -3.02 -12.03
C LEU A 270 7.25 -4.09 -12.72
N PRO A 271 7.75 -4.88 -13.70
CA PRO A 271 6.94 -5.92 -14.35
C PRO A 271 6.38 -7.01 -13.42
N HIS A 272 6.87 -7.11 -12.19
CA HIS A 272 6.40 -8.08 -11.19
C HIS A 272 5.17 -7.60 -10.41
N PHE A 273 4.77 -6.33 -10.58
CA PHE A 273 3.66 -5.71 -9.86
C PHE A 273 2.50 -5.42 -10.81
N SER A 274 1.28 -5.58 -10.32
CA SER A 274 0.08 -5.13 -11.05
C SER A 274 -0.24 -3.64 -10.85
N SER A 275 0.28 -3.04 -9.77
CA SER A 275 0.13 -1.62 -9.47
C SER A 275 0.71 -0.77 -10.60
N ARG A 276 0.05 0.36 -10.87
CA ARG A 276 0.55 1.42 -11.75
C ARG A 276 1.07 2.61 -10.96
N GLN A 277 1.37 2.41 -9.68
CA GLN A 277 2.08 3.37 -8.84
C GLN A 277 3.47 2.81 -8.52
N VAL A 278 4.44 3.69 -8.32
CA VAL A 278 5.76 3.31 -7.79
C VAL A 278 6.26 4.42 -6.89
N ASN A 279 6.72 4.04 -5.70
CA ASN A 279 7.45 4.95 -4.84
C ASN A 279 8.94 4.89 -5.15
N VAL A 280 9.50 5.99 -5.62
CA VAL A 280 10.94 6.12 -5.94
C VAL A 280 11.78 6.55 -4.75
N ASN A 281 11.13 6.76 -3.60
CA ASN A 281 11.64 7.33 -2.36
C ASN A 281 12.22 8.73 -2.57
N ALA A 282 13.52 8.81 -2.83
CA ALA A 282 14.27 10.05 -2.96
C ALA A 282 14.20 10.93 -1.70
N ASP A 283 14.20 10.32 -0.53
CA ASP A 283 14.30 10.94 0.79
C ASP A 283 15.74 11.19 1.22
N GLU A 284 15.89 12.04 2.24
CA GLU A 284 17.05 12.08 3.14
C GLU A 284 18.43 12.18 2.45
N VAL A 285 18.54 12.91 1.34
CA VAL A 285 19.78 13.09 0.56
C VAL A 285 20.87 13.91 1.28
N PHE A 286 21.25 13.49 2.49
CA PHE A 286 22.04 14.25 3.47
C PHE A 286 23.44 14.63 2.99
N ASP A 287 24.05 13.82 2.13
CA ASP A 287 25.38 14.08 1.55
C ASP A 287 25.34 14.83 0.23
N LEU A 288 24.15 15.20 -0.28
CA LEU A 288 24.02 15.96 -1.52
C LEU A 288 24.70 17.32 -1.42
N GLY A 289 25.72 17.54 -2.25
CA GLY A 289 26.53 18.76 -2.23
C GLY A 289 27.79 18.66 -1.35
N GLN A 290 28.05 17.50 -0.72
CA GLN A 290 29.29 17.26 0.02
C GLN A 290 30.40 16.66 -0.85
N GLY A 291 30.10 16.23 -2.07
CA GLY A 291 31.09 15.66 -2.99
C GLY A 291 30.89 16.10 -4.43
N ALA A 292 30.54 15.17 -5.33
CA ALA A 292 30.52 15.40 -6.77
C ALA A 292 29.65 16.59 -7.20
N SER A 293 28.55 16.86 -6.48
CA SER A 293 27.60 17.93 -6.79
C SER A 293 27.91 19.24 -6.06
N LYS A 294 28.97 19.31 -5.25
CA LYS A 294 29.28 20.49 -4.41
C LYS A 294 29.23 21.82 -5.15
N ALA A 295 29.96 21.93 -6.26
CA ALA A 295 30.00 23.17 -7.05
C ALA A 295 28.64 23.57 -7.63
N ARG A 296 27.78 22.59 -7.96
CA ARG A 296 26.42 22.85 -8.45
C ARG A 296 25.50 23.28 -7.32
N VAL A 297 25.57 22.61 -6.17
CA VAL A 297 24.79 22.96 -4.97
C VAL A 297 25.18 24.36 -4.46
N GLU A 298 26.45 24.72 -4.44
CA GLU A 298 26.92 26.08 -4.08
C GLU A 298 26.35 27.17 -5.01
N LYS A 299 26.07 26.83 -6.27
CA LYS A 299 25.57 27.76 -7.28
C LYS A 299 24.04 27.83 -7.33
N GLU A 300 23.36 26.69 -7.22
CA GLU A 300 21.93 26.55 -7.54
C GLU A 300 21.08 26.28 -6.29
N GLY A 301 21.69 25.86 -5.18
CA GLY A 301 21.01 25.42 -3.97
C GLY A 301 20.61 23.94 -4.01
N VAL A 302 20.65 23.28 -2.84
CA VAL A 302 20.41 21.83 -2.72
C VAL A 302 19.01 21.43 -3.20
N GLY A 303 17.97 22.19 -2.84
CA GLY A 303 16.59 21.94 -3.28
C GLY A 303 16.41 21.94 -4.79
N ARG A 304 17.08 22.86 -5.51
CA ARG A 304 17.01 22.90 -6.98
C ARG A 304 17.74 21.70 -7.60
N VAL A 305 18.93 21.36 -7.10
CA VAL A 305 19.70 20.19 -7.57
C VAL A 305 18.91 18.89 -7.35
N TYR A 306 18.26 18.77 -6.19
CA TYR A 306 17.36 17.66 -5.85
C TYR A 306 16.18 17.59 -6.82
N LEU A 307 15.41 18.68 -6.96
CA LEU A 307 14.22 18.73 -7.79
C LEU A 307 14.55 18.41 -9.26
N ASP A 308 15.65 18.93 -9.79
CA ASP A 308 16.07 18.66 -11.16
C ASP A 308 16.32 17.16 -11.40
N PHE A 309 16.83 16.42 -10.40
CA PHE A 309 16.99 14.96 -10.49
C PHE A 309 15.66 14.23 -10.29
N LEU A 310 14.83 14.66 -9.34
CA LEU A 310 13.47 14.13 -9.14
C LEU A 310 12.63 14.23 -10.43
N LEU A 311 12.73 15.34 -11.17
CA LEU A 311 12.07 15.53 -12.47
C LEU A 311 12.62 14.62 -13.59
N LYS A 312 13.83 14.08 -13.43
CA LYS A 312 14.34 13.02 -14.31
C LYS A 312 13.75 11.65 -13.91
N LEU A 313 13.70 11.35 -12.61
CA LEU A 313 13.04 10.14 -12.10
C LEU A 313 11.57 10.08 -12.53
N TYR A 314 10.85 11.20 -12.42
CA TYR A 314 9.47 11.31 -12.90
C TYR A 314 9.32 10.95 -14.38
N ARG A 315 10.24 11.40 -15.23
CA ARG A 315 10.24 11.05 -16.66
C ARG A 315 10.45 9.55 -16.90
N GLU A 316 11.31 8.92 -16.11
CA GLU A 316 11.52 7.46 -16.19
C GLU A 316 10.29 6.67 -15.74
N VAL A 317 9.63 7.11 -14.68
CA VAL A 317 8.42 6.47 -14.15
C VAL A 317 7.24 6.62 -15.13
N THR A 318 7.00 7.83 -15.63
CA THR A 318 5.89 8.10 -16.55
C THR A 318 6.09 7.47 -17.94
N ALA A 319 7.34 7.36 -18.42
CA ALA A 319 7.66 6.63 -19.65
C ALA A 319 7.28 5.14 -19.56
N ARG A 320 7.15 4.59 -18.35
CA ARG A 320 6.71 3.22 -18.06
C ARG A 320 5.23 3.15 -17.71
N GLU A 321 4.46 4.22 -17.93
CA GLU A 321 3.01 4.31 -17.62
C GLU A 321 2.69 4.09 -16.14
N HIS A 322 3.57 4.56 -15.26
CA HIS A 322 3.35 4.55 -13.81
C HIS A 322 3.15 5.97 -13.28
N THR A 323 2.43 6.07 -12.17
CA THR A 323 2.30 7.25 -11.33
C THR A 323 3.41 7.23 -10.29
N MET A 324 4.20 8.32 -10.21
CA MET A 324 5.31 8.41 -9.27
C MET A 324 4.80 8.82 -7.89
N GLN A 325 5.27 8.11 -6.85
CA GLN A 325 5.27 8.58 -5.48
C GLN A 325 6.71 8.87 -5.04
N PHE A 326 6.89 9.83 -4.12
CA PHE A 326 8.20 10.19 -3.56
C PHE A 326 8.02 10.81 -2.17
N TRP A 327 9.03 10.74 -1.31
CA TRP A 327 8.99 11.36 0.01
C TRP A 327 9.15 12.89 -0.08
N GLY A 328 8.34 13.62 0.68
CA GLY A 328 8.20 15.08 0.58
C GLY A 328 9.23 15.90 1.37
N ASP A 329 10.08 15.27 2.17
CA ASP A 329 10.92 15.88 3.20
C ASP A 329 11.85 16.97 2.67
N ILE A 330 12.41 16.79 1.47
CA ILE A 330 13.29 17.80 0.85
C ILE A 330 12.48 18.98 0.31
N ILE A 331 11.34 18.73 -0.35
CA ILE A 331 10.51 19.80 -0.93
C ILE A 331 9.88 20.67 0.17
N ILE A 332 9.53 20.10 1.32
CA ILE A 332 8.97 20.86 2.44
C ILE A 332 9.95 21.92 2.97
N GLN A 333 11.26 21.64 2.91
CA GLN A 333 12.31 22.61 3.27
C GLN A 333 12.50 23.69 2.20
N HIS A 334 11.94 23.51 1.01
CA HIS A 334 12.02 24.40 -0.14
C HIS A 334 10.63 24.64 -0.76
N PRO A 335 9.68 25.23 0.00
CA PRO A 335 8.28 25.32 -0.40
C PRO A 335 8.06 26.15 -1.67
N ASP A 336 9.01 27.03 -2.03
CA ASP A 336 9.03 27.78 -3.28
C ASP A 336 9.22 26.89 -4.53
N LEU A 337 9.73 25.67 -4.35
CA LEU A 337 9.93 24.67 -5.40
C LEU A 337 8.72 23.75 -5.59
N ALA A 338 7.80 23.68 -4.63
CA ALA A 338 6.62 22.80 -4.72
C ALA A 338 5.73 23.05 -5.97
N PRO A 339 5.54 24.29 -6.46
CA PRO A 339 4.80 24.54 -7.70
C PRO A 339 5.44 23.95 -8.97
N ASP A 340 6.74 23.63 -8.95
CA ASP A 340 7.46 23.04 -10.08
C ASP A 340 7.27 21.51 -10.16
N LEU A 341 6.62 20.89 -9.16
CA LEU A 341 6.35 19.46 -9.14
C LEU A 341 5.28 19.06 -10.19
N PRO A 342 5.38 17.86 -10.78
CA PRO A 342 4.33 17.32 -11.63
C PRO A 342 3.02 17.11 -10.87
N ARG A 343 1.89 17.54 -11.45
CA ARG A 343 0.57 17.52 -10.79
C ARG A 343 -0.01 16.13 -10.55
N ASP A 344 0.54 15.13 -11.20
CA ASP A 344 0.17 13.72 -11.07
C ASP A 344 1.19 12.92 -10.26
N ALA A 345 2.29 13.52 -9.79
CA ALA A 345 3.16 12.90 -8.80
C ALA A 345 2.55 13.02 -7.39
N ILE A 346 2.63 11.96 -6.60
CA ILE A 346 2.07 11.90 -5.24
C ILE A 346 3.21 12.11 -4.24
N ALA A 347 3.16 13.21 -3.50
CA ALA A 347 4.10 13.44 -2.39
C ALA A 347 3.70 12.58 -1.18
N LEU A 348 4.67 12.00 -0.49
CA LEU A 348 4.46 11.25 0.74
C LEU A 348 5.05 12.06 1.88
N GLU A 349 4.17 12.62 2.71
CA GLU A 349 4.59 13.42 3.84
C GLU A 349 4.71 12.54 5.09
N TRP A 350 5.93 12.40 5.62
CA TRP A 350 6.23 11.46 6.69
C TRP A 350 6.74 12.16 7.95
N GLY A 351 6.50 11.52 9.09
CA GLY A 351 6.98 11.97 10.39
C GLY A 351 6.74 10.93 11.49
N TYR A 352 7.70 10.78 12.40
CA TYR A 352 7.63 9.81 13.50
C TYR A 352 7.03 10.39 14.79
N GLU A 353 7.18 11.69 15.00
CA GLU A 353 6.83 12.33 16.26
C GLU A 353 5.33 12.67 16.35
N ALA A 354 4.79 12.60 17.57
CA ALA A 354 3.38 12.89 17.82
C ALA A 354 2.98 14.35 17.52
N ASP A 355 3.95 15.27 17.57
CA ASP A 355 3.78 16.70 17.25
C ASP A 355 4.28 17.07 15.85
N HIS A 356 4.56 16.07 15.00
CA HIS A 356 4.98 16.32 13.62
C HIS A 356 3.91 17.13 12.86
N PRO A 357 4.27 18.24 12.20
CA PRO A 357 3.31 19.23 11.71
C PRO A 357 2.69 18.87 10.35
N PHE A 358 2.03 17.72 10.26
CA PHE A 358 1.39 17.19 9.03
C PHE A 358 0.49 18.21 8.33
N ASP A 359 -0.30 19.00 9.08
CA ASP A 359 -1.18 20.03 8.52
C ASP A 359 -0.40 21.12 7.78
N ALA A 360 0.69 21.60 8.39
CA ALA A 360 1.50 22.68 7.82
C ALA A 360 2.25 22.21 6.57
N HIS A 361 2.83 21.01 6.63
CA HIS A 361 3.56 20.38 5.54
C HIS A 361 2.64 19.99 4.38
N GLY A 362 1.53 19.30 4.67
CA GLY A 362 0.50 18.96 3.68
C GLY A 362 -0.08 20.18 2.98
N ALA A 363 -0.21 21.32 3.69
CA ALA A 363 -0.69 22.56 3.08
C ALA A 363 0.26 23.14 2.00
N ILE A 364 1.57 22.80 2.02
CA ILE A 364 2.51 23.19 0.96
C ILE A 364 2.13 22.49 -0.36
N PHE A 365 1.91 21.18 -0.31
CA PHE A 365 1.49 20.39 -1.47
C PHE A 365 0.07 20.76 -1.92
N ALA A 366 -0.86 20.90 -0.98
CA ALA A 366 -2.25 21.27 -1.27
C ALA A 366 -2.34 22.61 -2.01
N ARG A 367 -1.63 23.66 -1.56
CA ARG A 367 -1.61 24.98 -2.22
C ARG A 367 -0.98 24.93 -3.62
N SER A 368 -0.06 24.00 -3.85
CA SER A 368 0.61 23.79 -5.14
C SER A 368 -0.22 22.90 -6.09
N GLY A 369 -1.31 22.31 -5.60
CA GLY A 369 -2.15 21.37 -6.35
C GLY A 369 -1.46 20.03 -6.60
N ILE A 370 -0.59 19.62 -5.68
CA ILE A 370 0.11 18.33 -5.70
C ILE A 370 -0.63 17.37 -4.76
N PRO A 371 -1.06 16.19 -5.23
CA PRO A 371 -1.67 15.18 -4.36
C PRO A 371 -0.62 14.67 -3.36
N PHE A 372 -1.06 14.35 -2.15
CA PHE A 372 -0.15 13.82 -1.14
C PHE A 372 -0.82 12.82 -0.20
N TYR A 373 -0.03 11.93 0.37
CA TYR A 373 -0.40 11.08 1.50
C TYR A 373 0.25 11.60 2.78
N VAL A 374 -0.43 11.32 3.90
CA VAL A 374 0.10 11.50 5.25
C VAL A 374 0.55 10.14 5.74
N CYS A 375 1.83 10.04 6.09
CA CYS A 375 2.53 8.79 6.39
C CYS A 375 3.12 8.85 7.81
N PRO A 376 2.29 8.77 8.87
CA PRO A 376 2.79 8.78 10.23
C PRO A 376 3.55 7.50 10.55
N GLY A 377 4.61 7.63 11.33
CA GLY A 377 5.34 6.51 11.91
C GLY A 377 4.48 5.70 12.88
N THR A 378 4.81 4.42 13.04
CA THR A 378 4.17 3.52 14.01
C THR A 378 5.00 3.36 15.29
N SER A 379 5.97 4.25 15.51
CA SER A 379 6.97 4.20 16.59
C SER A 379 6.45 4.56 17.97
#